data_AF-A0A7C9AQA4-F1
#
_entry.id   AF-A0A7C9AQA4-F1
#
_cell.length_a   1.000
_cell.length_b   1.000
_cell.length_c   1.000
_cell.angle_alpha   90.00
_cell.angle_beta   90.00
_cell.angle_gamma   90.00
#
_symmetry.space_group_name_H-M   'P 1'
#
loop_
_entity.id
_entity.type
_entity.pdbx_description
1 polymer ?
#
loop_
_entity_poly.entity_id
_entity_poly.type
_entity_poly.pdbx_seq_one_letter_code
_entity_poly.pdbx_strand_id
1 'polypeptide(L)'
;TFSFHVTSTQLAQLSTKTGPFVALSAAIWRAIAKVKGGSEPNTITVITRGAANGKAEDKLLRNNQVVSTVKAHFHVAKAHVDDLAILIRNEAQDERALIEEAVGQNPGGFDFIIYGS
;
A
#
# COMPACT_ATOMS: atom_id res chain seq x y z
N THR A 1 -0.36 -4.51 -22.17
CA THR A 1 -0.91 -4.23 -20.84
C THR A 1 -1.54 -5.49 -20.29
N PHE A 2 -1.22 -5.88 -19.06
CA PHE A 2 -1.86 -7.01 -18.38
C PHE A 2 -2.95 -6.46 -17.46
N SER A 3 -4.16 -7.00 -17.56
CA SER A 3 -5.28 -6.68 -16.68
C SER A 3 -5.85 -7.96 -16.11
N PHE A 4 -6.09 -7.98 -14.80
CA PHE A 4 -6.70 -9.11 -14.11
C PHE A 4 -8.11 -8.72 -13.71
N HIS A 5 -9.09 -9.52 -14.13
CA HIS A 5 -10.47 -9.32 -13.71
C HIS A 5 -10.72 -10.11 -12.43
N VAL A 6 -11.17 -9.43 -11.38
CA VAL A 6 -11.53 -10.04 -10.09
C VAL A 6 -13.01 -9.82 -9.85
N THR A 7 -13.76 -10.92 -9.70
CA THR A 7 -15.20 -10.86 -9.42
C THR A 7 -15.45 -10.62 -7.93
N SER A 8 -16.64 -10.14 -7.58
CA SER A 8 -17.04 -9.96 -6.17
C SER A 8 -16.94 -11.25 -5.36
N THR A 9 -17.21 -12.41 -5.99
CA THR A 9 -17.12 -13.72 -5.34
C THR A 9 -15.66 -14.10 -5.04
N GLN A 10 -14.75 -13.87 -5.98
CA GLN A 10 -13.32 -14.09 -5.78
C GLN A 10 -12.75 -13.16 -4.71
N LEU A 11 -13.21 -11.90 -4.70
CA LEU A 11 -12.84 -10.92 -3.69
C LEU A 11 -13.32 -11.34 -2.29
N ALA A 12 -14.54 -11.86 -2.17
CA ALA A 12 -15.08 -12.37 -0.91
C ALA A 12 -14.29 -13.58 -0.37
N GLN A 13 -13.68 -14.38 -1.26
CA GLN A 13 -12.80 -15.49 -0.87
C GLN A 13 -11.42 -15.02 -0.37
N LEU A 14 -10.96 -13.83 -0.76
CA LEU A 14 -9.60 -13.35 -0.45
C LEU A 14 -9.45 -12.79 0.97
N SER A 15 -10.46 -12.10 1.51
CA SER A 15 -10.51 -11.73 2.93
C SER A 15 -11.82 -11.01 3.26
N THR A 16 -12.43 -11.33 4.41
CA THR A 16 -13.66 -10.68 4.91
C THR A 16 -13.41 -9.57 5.93
N LYS A 17 -12.16 -9.38 6.39
CA LYS A 17 -11.86 -8.58 7.59
C LYS A 17 -11.09 -7.26 7.36
N THR A 18 -10.39 -7.12 6.24
CA THR A 18 -9.44 -6.01 5.99
C THR A 18 -9.83 -5.10 4.83
N GLY A 19 -10.92 -5.42 4.13
CA GLY A 19 -11.46 -4.64 3.02
C GLY A 19 -10.86 -5.03 1.65
N PRO A 20 -11.58 -4.75 0.55
CA PRO A 20 -11.20 -5.18 -0.80
C PRO A 20 -9.78 -4.80 -1.24
N PHE A 21 -9.41 -3.55 -1.03
CA PHE A 21 -8.13 -3.00 -1.48
C PHE A 21 -6.95 -3.67 -0.78
N VAL A 22 -7.06 -3.85 0.54
CA VAL A 22 -6.00 -4.47 1.35
C VAL A 22 -5.85 -5.95 1.01
N ALA A 23 -6.97 -6.66 0.86
CA ALA A 23 -6.99 -8.07 0.47
C ALA A 23 -6.33 -8.28 -0.92
N LEU A 24 -6.66 -7.44 -1.89
CA LEU A 24 -6.06 -7.47 -3.22
C LEU A 24 -4.56 -7.13 -3.19
N SER A 25 -4.18 -6.10 -2.43
CA SER A 25 -2.77 -5.70 -2.28
C SER A 25 -1.94 -6.83 -1.68
N ALA A 26 -2.44 -7.50 -0.64
CA ALA A 26 -1.81 -8.66 -0.03
C ALA A 26 -1.67 -9.84 -1.02
N ALA A 27 -2.72 -10.11 -1.80
CA ALA A 27 -2.71 -11.16 -2.80
C ALA A 27 -1.70 -10.90 -3.92
N ILE A 28 -1.64 -9.66 -4.42
CA ILE A 28 -0.68 -9.23 -5.44
C ILE A 28 0.75 -9.31 -4.90
N TRP A 29 0.99 -8.81 -3.69
CA TRP A 29 2.30 -8.87 -3.05
C TRP A 29 2.80 -10.31 -2.93
N ARG A 30 1.96 -11.23 -2.44
CA ARG A 30 2.25 -12.65 -2.38
C ARG A 30 2.54 -13.27 -3.75
N ALA A 31 1.74 -12.92 -4.76
CA ALA A 31 1.94 -13.42 -6.12
C ALA A 31 3.30 -12.98 -6.69
N ILE A 32 3.67 -11.70 -6.52
CA ILE A 32 4.96 -11.18 -6.95
C ILE A 32 6.11 -11.87 -6.20
N ALA A 33 5.98 -12.08 -4.89
CA ALA A 33 6.97 -12.79 -4.08
C ALA A 33 7.20 -14.22 -4.57
N LYS A 34 6.14 -14.95 -4.93
CA LYS A 34 6.23 -16.30 -5.48
C LYS A 34 6.95 -16.33 -6.83
N VAL A 35 6.66 -15.37 -7.72
CA VAL A 35 7.30 -15.30 -9.05
C VAL A 35 8.78 -14.98 -8.94
N LYS A 36 9.18 -14.17 -7.95
CA LYS A 36 10.59 -13.75 -7.76
C LYS A 36 11.49 -14.78 -7.06
N GLY A 37 10.95 -15.92 -6.61
CA GLY A 37 11.68 -17.15 -6.28
C GLY A 37 13.10 -17.01 -5.73
N GLY A 38 13.29 -16.27 -4.63
CA GLY A 38 14.60 -16.07 -3.97
C GLY A 38 14.98 -14.61 -3.75
N SER A 39 14.48 -13.70 -4.60
CA SER A 39 14.54 -12.23 -4.39
C SER A 39 13.15 -11.69 -4.04
N GLU A 40 12.49 -12.31 -3.07
CA GLU A 40 11.15 -11.88 -2.67
C GLU A 40 11.17 -10.45 -2.11
N PRO A 41 10.22 -9.58 -2.52
CA PRO A 41 10.11 -8.26 -1.95
C PRO A 41 9.54 -8.39 -0.52
N ASN A 42 10.38 -8.18 0.49
CA ASN A 42 9.97 -8.17 1.89
C ASN A 42 9.46 -6.81 2.36
N THR A 43 9.54 -5.79 1.51
CA THR A 43 9.08 -4.44 1.79
C THR A 43 8.29 -3.93 0.60
N ILE A 44 7.11 -3.36 0.87
CA ILE A 44 6.27 -2.72 -0.13
C ILE A 44 5.86 -1.33 0.35
N THR A 45 5.62 -0.45 -0.61
CA THR A 45 4.97 0.84 -0.37
C THR A 45 3.53 0.74 -0.82
N VAL A 46 2.59 1.05 0.07
CA VAL A 46 1.16 1.07 -0.16
C VAL A 46 0.68 2.50 -0.11
N ILE A 47 0.00 2.94 -1.17
CA ILE A 47 -0.56 4.29 -1.26
C ILE A 47 -2.06 4.18 -1.12
N THR A 48 -2.62 4.86 -0.13
CA THR A 48 -4.06 4.87 0.13
C THR A 48 -4.58 6.29 0.12
N ARG A 49 -5.90 6.45 -0.03
CA ARG A 49 -6.54 7.74 0.20
C ARG A 49 -6.63 7.98 1.71
N GLY A 50 -6.17 9.13 2.17
CA GLY A 50 -6.32 9.54 3.56
C GLY A 50 -7.80 9.61 3.93
N ALA A 51 -8.10 9.24 5.17
CA ALA A 51 -9.45 9.43 5.69
C ALA A 51 -9.81 10.91 5.54
N ALA A 52 -10.99 11.20 5.00
CA ALA A 52 -11.55 12.53 5.14
C ALA A 52 -11.98 12.66 6.61
N ASN A 53 -11.05 13.01 7.49
CA ASN A 53 -11.40 13.46 8.83
C ASN A 53 -12.31 14.67 8.60
N GLY A 54 -13.62 14.51 8.80
CA GLY A 54 -14.68 15.49 8.47
C GLY A 54 -14.61 16.82 9.24
N LYS A 55 -13.42 17.24 9.64
CA LYS A 55 -13.09 18.51 10.25
C LYS A 55 -12.05 19.21 9.37
N ALA A 56 -12.54 20.21 8.63
CA ALA A 56 -11.79 21.38 8.16
C ALA A 56 -10.71 21.23 7.07
N GLU A 57 -10.45 20.04 6.51
CA GLU A 57 -9.47 19.92 5.39
C GLU A 57 -10.08 20.10 3.98
N ASP A 58 -11.41 20.11 3.84
CA ASP A 58 -12.12 20.30 2.55
C ASP A 58 -11.85 21.65 1.85
N LYS A 59 -11.11 22.57 2.49
CA LYS A 59 -10.79 23.89 1.92
C LYS A 59 -9.36 24.03 1.39
N LEU A 60 -8.49 23.04 1.59
CA LEU A 60 -7.14 23.05 1.06
C LEU A 60 -7.03 21.98 -0.03
N LEU A 61 -6.85 22.41 -1.28
CA LEU A 61 -6.50 21.54 -2.40
C LEU A 61 -5.11 20.92 -2.14
N ARG A 62 -5.07 19.85 -1.36
CA ARG A 62 -3.85 19.10 -1.05
C ARG A 62 -4.03 17.64 -1.46
N ASN A 63 -2.93 17.01 -1.85
CA ASN A 63 -2.89 15.58 -2.13
C ASN A 63 -3.19 14.82 -0.85
N ASN A 64 -4.42 14.34 -0.70
CA ASN A 64 -4.86 13.53 0.45
C ASN A 64 -4.49 12.04 0.26
N GLN A 65 -3.28 11.77 -0.21
CA GLN A 65 -2.74 10.41 -0.32
C GLN A 65 -1.90 10.14 0.93
N VAL A 66 -2.03 8.94 1.49
CA VAL A 66 -1.18 8.41 2.56
C VAL A 66 -0.20 7.46 1.89
N VAL A 67 1.10 7.74 2.03
CA VAL A 67 2.16 6.86 1.59
C VAL A 67 2.64 6.08 2.80
N SER A 68 2.49 4.77 2.76
CA SER A 68 2.92 3.91 3.86
C SER A 68 3.85 2.81 3.40
N THR A 69 4.87 2.53 4.21
CA THR A 69 5.76 1.39 3.98
C THR A 69 5.40 0.26 4.93
N VAL A 70 5.35 -0.96 4.38
CA VAL A 70 5.04 -2.20 5.08
C VAL A 70 6.20 -3.16 4.91
N LYS A 71 6.70 -3.74 6.01
CA LYS A 71 7.82 -4.67 6.00
C LYS A 71 7.40 -6.00 6.61
N ALA A 72 7.60 -7.09 5.87
CA ALA A 72 7.44 -8.44 6.36
C ALA A 72 8.77 -8.96 6.94
N HIS A 73 8.68 -9.58 8.12
CA HIS A 73 9.79 -10.28 8.78
C HIS A 73 9.77 -11.80 8.52
N PHE A 74 8.92 -12.25 7.61
CA PHE A 74 8.69 -13.64 7.25
C PHE A 74 8.66 -13.80 5.72
N HIS A 75 8.71 -15.05 5.25
CA HIS A 75 8.65 -15.38 3.83
C HIS A 75 7.28 -15.05 3.22
N VAL A 76 7.20 -13.92 2.52
CA VAL A 76 5.96 -13.43 1.88
C VAL A 76 5.39 -14.46 0.92
N ALA A 77 6.24 -15.18 0.17
CA ALA A 77 5.78 -16.19 -0.78
C ALA A 77 5.00 -17.35 -0.13
N LYS A 78 5.30 -17.67 1.14
CA LYS A 78 4.71 -18.78 1.90
C LYS A 78 3.57 -18.34 2.83
N ALA A 79 3.46 -17.06 3.13
CA ALA A 79 2.46 -16.52 4.05
C ALA A 79 1.02 -16.67 3.56
N HIS A 80 0.07 -16.66 4.50
CA HIS A 80 -1.35 -16.58 4.18
C HIS A 80 -1.72 -15.14 3.77
N VAL A 81 -2.71 -15.00 2.89
CA VAL A 81 -3.13 -13.68 2.39
C VAL A 81 -3.71 -12.83 3.52
N ASP A 82 -4.44 -13.44 4.47
CA ASP A 82 -4.96 -12.71 5.63
C ASP A 82 -3.86 -12.15 6.53
N ASP A 83 -2.78 -12.90 6.75
CA ASP A 83 -1.67 -12.43 7.59
C ASP A 83 -0.99 -11.21 6.95
N LEU A 84 -0.77 -11.27 5.64
CA LEU A 84 -0.26 -10.15 4.86
C LEU A 84 -1.24 -8.96 4.86
N ALA A 85 -2.55 -9.21 4.80
CA ALA A 85 -3.55 -8.16 4.82
C ALA A 85 -3.64 -7.48 6.21
N ILE A 86 -3.51 -8.24 7.29
CA ILE A 86 -3.41 -7.72 8.65
C ILE A 86 -2.14 -6.89 8.80
N LEU A 87 -1.01 -7.38 8.28
CA LEU A 87 0.27 -6.67 8.28
C LEU A 87 0.16 -5.32 7.56
N ILE A 88 -0.42 -5.30 6.35
CA ILE A 88 -0.63 -4.06 5.59
C ILE A 88 -1.54 -3.08 6.34
N ARG A 89 -2.56 -3.58 7.06
CA ARG A 89 -3.50 -2.69 7.78
C ARG A 89 -2.90 -2.10 9.05
N ASN A 90 -2.17 -2.92 9.81
CA ASN A 90 -1.79 -2.58 11.19
C ASN A 90 -0.35 -2.07 11.32
N GLU A 91 0.55 -2.48 10.43
CA GLU A 91 1.99 -2.17 10.50
C GLU A 91 2.45 -1.23 9.39
N ALA A 92 1.51 -0.57 8.70
CA ALA A 92 1.85 0.47 7.73
C ALA A 92 2.43 1.69 8.46
N GLN A 93 3.71 2.00 8.21
CA GLN A 93 4.34 3.21 8.72
C GLN A 93 4.09 4.36 7.74
N ASP A 94 3.49 5.45 8.21
CA ASP A 94 3.27 6.66 7.42
C ASP A 94 4.60 7.38 7.17
N GLU A 95 5.03 7.42 5.91
CA GLU A 95 6.30 8.02 5.51
C GLU A 95 6.17 9.47 5.05
N ARG A 96 4.96 10.06 5.08
CA ARG A 96 4.73 11.42 4.58
C ARG A 96 5.64 12.46 5.23
N ALA A 97 5.84 12.38 6.55
CA ALA A 97 6.71 13.30 7.27
C ALA A 97 8.18 13.19 6.82
N LEU A 98 8.66 11.96 6.56
CA LEU A 98 10.01 11.71 6.07
C LEU A 98 10.19 12.20 4.63
N ILE A 99 9.16 12.04 3.80
CA ILE A 99 9.13 12.55 2.43
C ILE A 99 9.16 14.08 2.44
N GLU A 100 8.32 14.72 3.26
CA GLU A 100 8.30 16.19 3.40
C GLU A 100 9.63 16.74 3.89
N GLU A 101 10.27 16.08 4.87
CA GLU A 101 11.60 16.45 5.36
C GLU A 101 12.67 16.32 4.27
N ALA A 102 12.71 15.19 3.56
CA ALA A 102 13.68 14.94 2.50
C ALA A 102 13.53 15.93 1.33
N VAL A 103 12.30 16.29 0.96
CA VAL A 103 12.02 17.28 -0.08
C VAL A 103 12.34 18.70 0.41
N GLY A 104 12.01 19.02 1.66
CA GLY A 104 12.29 20.33 2.26
C GLY A 104 13.77 20.62 2.47
N GLN A 105 14.59 19.59 2.73
CA GLN A 105 16.05 19.72 2.86
C GLN A 105 16.76 19.94 1.52
N ASN A 106 16.10 19.71 0.38
CA ASN A 106 16.72 19.86 -0.93
C ASN A 106 15.78 20.57 -1.92
N PRO A 107 15.50 21.88 -1.71
CA PRO A 107 14.60 22.66 -2.55
C PRO A 107 15.19 22.81 -3.96
N GLY A 108 14.83 21.88 -4.86
CA GLY A 108 15.28 21.82 -6.25
C GLY A 108 15.76 20.43 -6.73
N GLY A 109 15.86 19.42 -5.84
CA GLY A 109 16.42 18.11 -6.19
C GLY A 109 15.40 17.02 -6.52
N PHE A 110 14.20 17.04 -5.90
CA PHE A 110 13.24 15.95 -6.03
C PHE A 110 11.79 16.43 -5.97
N ASP A 111 11.12 16.51 -7.13
CA ASP A 111 9.67 16.62 -7.21
C ASP A 111 9.06 15.22 -7.37
N PHE A 112 8.55 14.64 -6.29
CA PHE A 112 7.83 13.36 -6.35
C PHE A 112 6.35 13.60 -6.65
N ILE A 113 5.96 13.47 -7.92
CA ILE A 113 4.54 13.49 -8.31
C ILE A 113 4.03 12.05 -8.35
N ILE A 114 3.17 11.71 -7.39
CA ILE A 114 2.47 10.42 -7.36
C ILE A 114 1.26 10.52 -8.29
N TYR A 115 1.39 10.01 -9.51
CA TYR A 115 0.26 9.82 -10.42
C TYR A 115 -0.43 8.49 -10.09
N GLY A 116 -1.62 8.55 -9.48
CA GLY A 116 -2.43 7.37 -9.18
C GLY A 116 -3.92 7.72 -9.18
N SER A 117 -4.63 7.25 -10.21
CA SER A 117 -6.10 7.25 -10.32
C SER A 117 -6.68 5.98 -9.74
#